data_AF-A0A152A733-F1
#
_entry.id   AF-A0A152A733-F1
#
_cell.length_a   1.000
_cell.length_b   1.000
_cell.length_c   1.000
_cell.angle_alpha   90.00
_cell.angle_beta   90.00
_cell.angle_gamma   90.00
#
_symmetry.space_group_name_H-M   'P 1'
#
loop_
_entity.id
_entity.type
_entity.pdbx_description
1 polymer ?
#
loop_
_entity_poly.entity_id
_entity_poly.type
_entity_poly.pdbx_seq_one_letter_code
_entity_poly.pdbx_strand_id
1 'polypeptide(L)'
;MSGNITKIKSQTSAAQDTKKLYIILEHATLETVKVRESYQLLNCDDHSDFLKKYKREASEARPDILHQCLLALFDSPLNKAGLLQVYIRTTKNVLIEVHPQTRIPRTFHRFAGLMVQLLNKLSIRATNGPDKLFKIIKNPVTDYLPPGCKIYATSFSAPKCVDLFDFIPEIFGYGPLPAVPVVIPEEDGGNPLSAFKVGDVKDAVRSAGESYFEGQEDEDKEENEKDKKDNNNKRKLDDQDKDSKKKHKTTSTTTSSKTIINSTPAPNKDQLNGLQQVCFVLGAMSTGAMKLDYNHDEIAFSNYPLSAAGACFKLTTVFERQWGIL
;
A
#
# COMPACT_ATOMS: atom_id res chain seq x y z
N MET A 1 -50.84 23.60 23.79
CA MET A 1 -49.90 22.47 23.84
C MET A 1 -49.57 22.09 22.40
N SER A 2 -48.53 22.69 21.84
CA SER A 2 -48.07 22.40 20.47
C SER A 2 -46.84 21.50 20.57
N GLY A 3 -47.01 20.22 20.22
CA GLY A 3 -45.95 19.23 20.27
C GLY A 3 -44.93 19.46 19.15
N ASN A 4 -43.67 19.59 19.53
CA ASN A 4 -42.55 19.61 18.60
C ASN A 4 -42.31 18.19 18.08
N ILE A 5 -42.52 18.00 16.78
CA ILE A 5 -42.08 16.81 16.04
C ILE A 5 -40.60 16.97 15.77
N THR A 6 -39.76 16.34 16.59
CA THR A 6 -38.32 16.23 16.35
C THR A 6 -38.09 15.34 15.14
N LYS A 7 -37.70 15.94 14.01
CA LYS A 7 -37.16 15.24 12.84
C LYS A 7 -35.88 14.49 13.25
N ILE A 8 -35.99 13.18 13.40
CA ILE A 8 -34.84 12.28 13.49
C ILE A 8 -34.14 12.32 12.12
N LYS A 9 -32.94 12.91 12.07
CA LYS A 9 -32.07 12.83 10.88
C LYS A 9 -31.70 11.35 10.67
N SER A 10 -32.19 10.76 9.59
CA SER A 10 -31.73 9.47 9.08
C SER A 10 -30.28 9.61 8.59
N GLN A 11 -29.32 9.17 9.41
CA GLN A 11 -27.88 9.23 9.08
C GLN A 11 -27.27 7.86 8.72
N THR A 12 -28.07 6.85 8.35
CA THR A 12 -27.57 5.46 8.34
C THR A 12 -27.50 4.77 6.98
N SER A 13 -27.91 5.39 5.86
CA SER A 13 -27.98 4.68 4.56
C SER A 13 -26.79 4.90 3.61
N ALA A 14 -26.05 6.00 3.71
CA ALA A 14 -25.00 6.33 2.72
C ALA A 14 -23.70 5.51 2.87
N ALA A 15 -23.37 5.08 4.09
CA ALA A 15 -22.11 4.36 4.35
C ALA A 15 -22.14 2.88 3.94
N GLN A 16 -23.33 2.28 3.78
CA GLN A 16 -23.43 0.85 3.44
C GLN A 16 -23.11 0.57 1.97
N ASP A 17 -23.27 1.57 1.09
CA ASP A 17 -23.14 1.40 -0.36
C ASP A 17 -21.76 1.83 -0.91
N THR A 18 -20.90 2.45 -0.09
CA THR A 18 -19.59 2.92 -0.53
C THR A 18 -18.56 1.78 -0.48
N LYS A 19 -17.99 1.44 -1.64
CA LYS A 19 -16.82 0.54 -1.74
C LYS A 19 -15.59 1.26 -1.21
N LYS A 20 -14.85 0.63 -0.28
CA LYS A 20 -13.56 1.18 0.15
C LYS A 20 -12.63 0.14 0.75
N LEU A 21 -11.39 0.14 0.28
CA LEU A 21 -10.30 -0.64 0.85
C LEU A 21 -9.53 0.25 1.82
N TYR A 22 -9.42 -0.20 3.06
CA TYR A 22 -8.60 0.43 4.08
C TYR A 22 -7.30 -0.36 4.23
N ILE A 23 -6.15 0.31 4.12
CA ILE A 23 -4.84 -0.27 4.34
C ILE A 23 -4.20 0.39 5.55
N ILE A 24 -3.81 -0.42 6.54
CA ILE A 24 -3.04 0.03 7.69
C ILE A 24 -1.62 -0.50 7.55
N LEU A 25 -0.65 0.41 7.42
CA LEU A 25 0.78 0.10 7.44
C LEU A 25 1.28 0.20 8.89
N GLU A 26 1.37 -0.94 9.55
CA GLU A 26 1.72 -1.07 10.97
C GLU A 26 3.25 -1.19 11.16
N HIS A 27 3.77 -0.77 12.32
CA HIS A 27 5.19 -0.83 12.70
C HIS A 27 6.12 -0.10 11.72
N ALA A 28 5.63 0.98 11.11
CA ALA A 28 6.45 1.81 10.23
C ALA A 28 7.59 2.49 11.01
N THR A 29 8.82 2.34 10.52
CA THR A 29 10.01 2.92 11.16
C THR A 29 10.18 4.38 10.74
N LEU A 30 9.48 5.29 11.43
CA LEU A 30 9.61 6.74 11.23
C LEU A 30 10.11 7.39 12.53
N GLU A 31 11.36 7.81 12.52
CA GLU A 31 12.02 8.48 13.63
C GLU A 31 12.94 9.57 13.11
N THR A 32 12.92 10.75 13.74
CA THR A 32 13.86 11.82 13.43
C THR A 32 15.08 11.74 14.33
N VAL A 33 16.25 11.99 13.76
CA VAL A 33 17.51 12.14 14.48
C VAL A 33 18.15 13.48 14.15
N LYS A 34 18.81 14.08 15.13
CA LYS A 34 19.57 15.31 14.93
C LYS A 34 20.99 14.95 14.51
N VAL A 35 21.36 15.33 13.28
CA VAL A 35 22.70 15.16 12.74
C VAL A 35 23.29 16.54 12.51
N ARG A 36 24.34 16.88 13.27
CA ARG A 36 24.91 18.24 13.30
C ARG A 36 23.81 19.27 13.65
N GLU A 37 23.46 20.14 12.71
CA GLU A 37 22.44 21.19 12.90
C GLU A 37 21.10 20.87 12.24
N SER A 38 20.98 19.79 11.47
CA SER A 38 19.74 19.43 10.77
C SER A 38 19.06 18.19 11.35
N TYR A 39 17.73 18.14 11.23
CA TYR A 39 16.95 16.94 11.53
C TYR A 39 16.84 16.09 10.28
N GLN A 40 17.16 14.81 10.40
CA GLN A 40 17.09 13.83 9.32
C GLN A 40 16.23 12.65 9.76
N LEU A 41 15.66 11.92 8.79
CA LEU A 41 14.94 10.69 9.09
C LEU A 41 15.95 9.58 9.32
N LEU A 42 15.82 8.85 10.42
CA LEU A 42 16.70 7.76 10.78
C LEU A 42 16.66 6.67 9.70
N ASN A 43 17.83 6.32 9.18
CA ASN A 43 18.04 5.37 8.09
C ASN A 43 19.26 4.50 8.40
N CYS A 44 19.24 3.22 8.02
CA CYS A 44 20.35 2.30 8.24
C CYS A 44 21.61 2.66 7.44
N ASP A 45 21.45 3.24 6.25
CA ASP A 45 22.57 3.53 5.36
C ASP A 45 23.33 4.79 5.82
N ASP A 46 22.60 5.90 6.00
CA ASP A 46 23.20 7.20 6.34
C ASP A 46 23.60 7.32 7.81
N HIS A 47 23.00 6.53 8.70
CA HIS A 47 23.14 6.67 10.16
C HIS A 47 23.68 5.41 10.85
N SER A 48 24.47 4.59 10.13
CA SER A 48 25.03 3.35 10.68
C SER A 48 25.86 3.54 11.95
N ASP A 49 26.66 4.60 12.04
CA ASP A 49 27.45 4.91 13.24
C ASP A 49 26.58 5.35 14.43
N PHE A 50 25.50 6.08 14.16
CA PHE A 50 24.51 6.44 15.18
C PHE A 50 23.86 5.18 15.76
N LEU A 51 23.45 4.25 14.91
CA LEU A 51 22.84 2.98 15.35
C LEU A 51 23.80 2.16 16.23
N LYS A 52 25.07 2.03 15.82
CA LYS A 52 26.11 1.35 16.62
C LYS A 52 26.30 2.02 17.98
N LYS A 53 26.37 3.35 18.02
CA LYS A 53 26.56 4.12 19.26
C LYS A 53 25.45 3.86 20.28
N TYR A 54 24.20 3.74 19.81
CA TYR A 54 23.04 3.49 20.66
C TYR A 54 22.66 2.00 20.77
N LYS A 55 23.51 1.08 20.28
CA LYS A 55 23.26 -0.37 20.30
C LYS A 55 21.91 -0.75 19.67
N ARG A 56 21.57 -0.09 18.57
CA ARG A 56 20.36 -0.36 17.79
C ARG A 56 20.70 -1.15 16.54
N GLU A 57 19.77 -2.00 16.14
CA GLU A 57 19.93 -2.83 14.95
C GLU A 57 19.56 -2.05 13.68
N ALA A 58 20.22 -2.37 12.56
CA ALA A 58 19.94 -1.76 11.26
C ALA A 58 18.49 -2.02 10.78
N SER A 59 17.89 -3.13 11.20
CA SER A 59 16.50 -3.49 10.88
C SER A 59 15.47 -2.54 11.46
N GLU A 60 15.82 -1.75 12.48
CA GLU A 60 14.93 -0.78 13.12
C GLU A 60 14.85 0.56 12.38
N ALA A 61 15.72 0.79 11.40
CA ALA A 61 15.88 2.05 10.69
C ALA A 61 15.67 1.86 9.18
N ARG A 62 14.50 1.34 8.80
CA ARG A 62 14.14 1.00 7.41
C ARG A 62 12.91 1.76 6.87
N PRO A 63 12.94 3.11 6.89
CA PRO A 63 11.85 3.93 6.36
C PRO A 63 11.61 3.74 4.85
N ASP A 64 12.56 3.17 4.12
CA ASP A 64 12.46 2.81 2.70
C ASP A 64 11.34 1.80 2.43
N ILE A 65 11.08 0.89 3.38
CA ILE A 65 10.00 -0.10 3.27
C ILE A 65 8.64 0.61 3.21
N LEU A 66 8.40 1.56 4.11
CA LEU A 66 7.19 2.37 4.11
C LEU A 66 7.08 3.18 2.80
N HIS A 67 8.19 3.79 2.36
CA HIS A 67 8.24 4.56 1.12
C HIS A 67 7.79 3.73 -0.09
N GLN A 68 8.34 2.52 -0.25
CA GLN A 68 7.97 1.59 -1.32
C GLN A 68 6.51 1.13 -1.23
N CYS A 69 5.99 0.87 -0.02
CA CYS A 69 4.58 0.53 0.18
C CYS A 69 3.66 1.66 -0.27
N LEU A 70 3.97 2.90 0.13
CA LEU A 70 3.18 4.07 -0.27
C LEU A 70 3.23 4.30 -1.78
N LEU A 71 4.38 4.11 -2.42
CA LEU A 71 4.47 4.17 -3.88
C LEU A 71 3.58 3.12 -4.54
N ALA A 72 3.62 1.86 -4.08
CA ALA A 72 2.80 0.78 -4.63
C ALA A 72 1.29 1.06 -4.44
N LEU A 73 0.89 1.54 -3.27
CA LEU A 73 -0.51 1.83 -2.94
C LEU A 73 -1.04 3.04 -3.72
N PHE A 74 -0.31 4.15 -3.76
CA PHE A 74 -0.81 5.40 -4.35
C PHE A 74 -0.77 5.41 -5.88
N ASP A 75 0.04 4.54 -6.50
CA ASP A 75 0.06 4.35 -7.95
C ASP A 75 -1.03 3.45 -8.49
N SER A 76 -1.65 2.65 -7.61
CA SER A 76 -2.71 1.72 -7.98
C SER A 76 -3.88 2.43 -8.67
N PRO A 77 -4.45 1.84 -9.75
CA PRO A 77 -5.75 2.25 -10.27
C PRO A 77 -6.82 2.37 -9.18
N LEU A 78 -6.76 1.51 -8.16
CA LEU A 78 -7.65 1.55 -7.00
C LEU A 78 -7.63 2.90 -6.26
N ASN A 79 -6.44 3.46 -6.03
CA ASN A 79 -6.30 4.77 -5.40
C ASN A 79 -6.80 5.89 -6.32
N LYS A 80 -6.49 5.81 -7.62
CA LYS A 80 -6.95 6.79 -8.62
C LYS A 80 -8.48 6.81 -8.75
N ALA A 81 -9.14 5.67 -8.52
CA ALA A 81 -10.58 5.55 -8.44
C ALA A 81 -11.19 6.07 -7.11
N GLY A 82 -10.38 6.52 -6.15
CA GLY A 82 -10.84 7.04 -4.86
C GLY A 82 -11.32 5.98 -3.86
N LEU A 83 -11.08 4.70 -4.15
CA LEU A 83 -11.56 3.55 -3.35
C LEU A 83 -10.52 3.04 -2.35
N LEU A 84 -9.41 3.75 -2.17
CA LEU A 84 -8.36 3.41 -1.20
C LEU A 84 -8.27 4.46 -0.10
N GLN A 85 -8.09 4.02 1.14
CA GLN A 85 -7.68 4.87 2.26
C GLN A 85 -6.49 4.22 2.97
N VAL A 86 -5.43 4.98 3.21
CA VAL A 86 -4.20 4.48 3.85
C VAL A 86 -3.99 5.17 5.20
N TYR A 87 -3.68 4.36 6.21
CA TYR A 87 -3.19 4.80 7.51
C TYR A 87 -1.80 4.21 7.74
N ILE A 88 -0.97 4.96 8.47
CA ILE A 88 0.37 4.51 8.84
C ILE A 88 0.46 4.61 10.36
N ARG A 89 0.82 3.51 11.01
CA ARG A 89 1.12 3.50 12.44
C ARG A 89 2.59 3.20 12.65
N THR A 90 3.30 4.14 13.28
CA THR A 90 4.73 4.03 13.49
C THR A 90 5.06 3.12 14.69
N THR A 91 6.31 2.65 14.77
CA THR A 91 6.82 1.94 15.95
C THR A 91 6.74 2.75 17.26
N LYS A 92 6.69 4.09 17.15
CA LYS A 92 6.49 5.02 18.27
C LYS A 92 5.00 5.34 18.54
N ASN A 93 4.08 4.53 18.01
CA ASN A 93 2.64 4.68 18.19
C ASN A 93 2.07 6.02 17.65
N VAL A 94 2.70 6.61 16.64
CA VAL A 94 2.16 7.78 15.94
C VAL A 94 1.27 7.29 14.80
N LEU A 95 0.01 7.72 14.79
CA LEU A 95 -0.95 7.40 13.73
C LEU A 95 -1.03 8.54 12.71
N ILE A 96 -0.84 8.21 11.45
CA ILE A 96 -0.83 9.15 10.33
C ILE A 96 -1.92 8.74 9.35
N GLU A 97 -2.78 9.70 9.01
CA GLU A 97 -3.74 9.63 7.91
C GLU A 97 -3.07 10.19 6.65
N VAL A 98 -3.15 9.43 5.54
CA VAL A 98 -2.68 9.88 4.23
C VAL A 98 -3.87 10.14 3.32
N HIS A 99 -3.95 11.35 2.77
CA HIS A 99 -5.03 11.75 1.88
C HIS A 99 -4.87 11.07 0.51
N PRO A 100 -5.92 10.51 -0.13
CA PRO A 100 -5.81 9.78 -1.40
C PRO A 100 -5.18 10.56 -2.57
N GLN A 101 -5.38 11.88 -2.61
CA GLN A 101 -4.81 12.78 -3.64
C GLN A 101 -3.31 13.10 -3.44
N THR A 102 -2.68 12.54 -2.40
CA THR A 102 -1.29 12.82 -2.07
C THR A 102 -0.36 12.21 -3.11
N ARG A 103 0.50 13.03 -3.72
CA ARG A 103 1.60 12.54 -4.55
C ARG A 103 2.81 12.19 -3.69
N ILE A 104 3.08 10.90 -3.54
CA ILE A 104 4.25 10.41 -2.81
C ILE A 104 5.53 10.75 -3.61
N PRO A 105 6.55 11.38 -2.98
CA PRO A 105 7.83 11.64 -3.64
C PRO A 105 8.49 10.34 -4.13
N ARG A 106 9.02 10.32 -5.36
CA ARG A 106 9.61 9.10 -5.97
C ARG A 106 11.00 8.77 -5.46
N THR A 107 11.78 9.80 -5.13
CA THR A 107 13.13 9.64 -4.56
C THR A 107 13.04 9.57 -3.04
N PHE A 108 13.78 8.64 -2.44
CA PHE A 108 13.77 8.45 -0.99
C PHE A 108 14.16 9.72 -0.21
N HIS A 109 15.18 10.47 -0.65
CA HIS A 109 15.63 11.68 0.05
C HIS A 109 14.52 12.74 0.21
N ARG A 110 13.74 13.00 -0.85
CA ARG A 110 12.56 13.89 -0.78
C ARG A 110 11.47 13.35 0.13
N PHE A 111 11.24 12.04 0.13
CA PHE A 111 10.31 11.40 1.05
C PHE A 111 10.77 11.54 2.51
N ALA A 112 12.06 11.35 2.78
CA ALA A 112 12.64 11.50 4.11
C ALA A 112 12.46 12.93 4.65
N GLY A 113 12.78 13.96 3.86
CA GLY A 113 12.54 15.36 4.23
C GLY A 113 11.06 15.66 4.51
N LEU A 114 10.17 15.10 3.70
CA LEU A 114 8.72 15.21 3.90
C LEU A 114 8.28 14.58 5.24
N MET A 115 8.77 13.40 5.58
CA MET A 115 8.43 12.72 6.84
C MET A 115 9.00 13.46 8.06
N VAL A 116 10.21 14.03 7.96
CA VAL A 116 10.76 14.92 9.00
C VAL A 116 9.84 16.12 9.22
N GLN A 117 9.40 16.76 8.13
CA GLN A 117 8.44 17.87 8.21
C GLN A 117 7.11 17.45 8.84
N LEU A 118 6.58 16.26 8.49
CA LEU A 118 5.35 15.72 9.05
C LEU A 118 5.46 15.55 10.57
N LEU A 119 6.54 14.92 11.04
CA LEU A 119 6.74 14.65 12.47
C LEU A 119 6.94 15.94 13.27
N ASN A 120 7.55 16.97 12.67
CA ASN A 120 7.74 18.27 13.33
C ASN A 120 6.48 19.14 13.32
N LYS A 121 5.75 19.20 12.20
CA LYS A 121 4.58 20.10 12.02
C LYS A 121 3.23 19.42 12.29
N LEU A 122 3.21 18.12 12.55
CA LEU A 122 2.03 17.26 12.76
C LEU A 122 1.07 17.15 11.56
N SER A 123 1.25 17.95 10.52
CA SER A 123 0.51 17.87 9.27
C SER A 123 1.28 18.52 8.14
N ILE A 124 0.99 18.08 6.92
CA ILE A 124 1.50 18.67 5.69
C ILE A 124 0.32 19.07 4.83
N ARG A 125 0.33 20.30 4.33
CA ARG A 125 -0.71 20.83 3.44
C ARG A 125 -0.23 20.78 1.99
N ALA A 126 -1.18 20.75 1.07
CA ALA A 126 -0.88 20.95 -0.34
C ALA A 126 -0.31 22.36 -0.56
N THR A 127 0.60 22.50 -1.51
CA THR A 127 1.10 23.82 -1.94
C THR A 127 -0.02 24.67 -2.54
N ASN A 128 -0.94 24.01 -3.27
CA ASN A 128 -2.00 24.65 -4.04
C ASN A 128 -3.38 24.57 -3.36
N GLY A 129 -3.45 24.45 -2.03
CA GLY A 129 -4.74 24.45 -1.34
C GLY A 129 -4.70 24.24 0.18
N PRO A 130 -5.86 24.35 0.85
CA PRO A 130 -5.94 24.23 2.31
C PRO A 130 -5.83 22.78 2.80
N ASP A 131 -5.99 21.82 1.89
CA ASP A 131 -6.11 20.39 2.19
C ASP A 131 -4.84 19.84 2.84
N LYS A 132 -5.04 19.04 3.89
CA LYS A 132 -3.96 18.34 4.59
C LYS A 132 -3.73 17.00 3.90
N LEU A 133 -2.57 16.84 3.27
CA LEU A 133 -2.15 15.64 2.56
C LEU A 133 -1.69 14.54 3.52
N PHE A 134 -0.92 14.94 4.53
CA PHE A 134 -0.57 14.07 5.65
C PHE A 134 -1.05 14.73 6.94
N LYS A 135 -1.56 13.93 7.86
CA LYS A 135 -2.07 14.42 9.14
C LYS A 135 -1.83 13.39 10.22
N ILE A 136 -1.16 13.80 11.30
CA ILE A 136 -1.10 13.00 12.52
C ILE A 136 -2.47 13.09 13.20
N ILE A 137 -3.04 11.92 13.47
CA ILE A 137 -4.35 11.74 14.10
C ILE A 137 -4.20 10.99 15.43
N LYS A 138 -5.25 10.96 16.24
CA LYS A 138 -5.22 10.31 17.55
C LYS A 138 -5.39 8.80 17.38
N ASN A 139 -4.84 8.02 18.29
CA ASN A 139 -5.19 6.60 18.39
C ASN A 139 -6.52 6.42 19.14
N PRO A 140 -7.23 5.29 18.96
CA PRO A 140 -6.89 4.12 18.12
C PRO A 140 -7.30 4.27 16.64
N VAL A 141 -6.68 3.50 15.76
CA VAL A 141 -7.00 3.50 14.31
C VAL A 141 -8.43 3.03 14.01
N THR A 142 -9.00 2.19 14.89
CA THR A 142 -10.38 1.67 14.79
C THR A 142 -11.45 2.77 14.78
N ASP A 143 -11.18 3.92 15.40
CA ASP A 143 -12.12 5.06 15.43
C ASP A 143 -12.33 5.70 14.05
N TYR A 144 -11.42 5.43 13.11
CA TYR A 144 -11.44 5.96 11.75
C TYR A 144 -11.94 4.93 10.73
N LEU A 145 -12.21 3.70 11.16
CA LEU A 145 -12.79 2.66 10.33
C LEU A 145 -14.33 2.70 10.41
N PRO A 146 -15.04 2.27 9.35
CA PRO A 146 -16.49 2.15 9.38
C PRO A 146 -16.96 1.18 10.49
N PRO A 147 -18.09 1.45 11.15
CA PRO A 147 -18.66 0.53 12.14
C PRO A 147 -18.90 -0.86 11.53
N GLY A 148 -18.37 -1.92 12.15
CA GLY A 148 -18.52 -3.29 11.67
C GLY A 148 -17.57 -3.69 10.53
N CYS A 149 -16.61 -2.82 10.15
CA CYS A 149 -15.56 -3.13 9.18
C CYS A 149 -14.72 -4.32 9.68
N LYS A 150 -14.59 -5.37 8.86
CA LYS A 150 -13.70 -6.49 9.17
C LYS A 150 -12.26 -6.12 8.91
N ILE A 151 -11.37 -6.54 9.82
CA ILE A 151 -9.94 -6.26 9.77
C ILE A 151 -9.19 -7.57 9.61
N TYR A 152 -8.41 -7.68 8.53
CA TYR A 152 -7.55 -8.82 8.25
C TYR A 152 -6.08 -8.42 8.43
N ALA A 153 -5.41 -9.00 9.43
CA ALA A 153 -3.97 -8.85 9.58
C ALA A 153 -3.24 -9.84 8.67
N THR A 154 -2.28 -9.33 7.90
CA THR A 154 -1.53 -10.14 6.95
C THR A 154 -0.21 -10.59 7.56
N SER A 155 0.04 -11.90 7.56
CA SER A 155 1.22 -12.48 8.17
C SER A 155 1.62 -13.74 7.45
N PHE A 156 2.92 -13.91 7.20
CA PHE A 156 3.44 -15.14 6.60
C PHE A 156 3.23 -16.35 7.51
N SER A 157 3.24 -16.14 8.84
CA SER A 157 3.07 -17.20 9.83
C SER A 157 1.60 -17.47 10.20
N ALA A 158 0.65 -16.81 9.53
CA ALA A 158 -0.75 -16.99 9.81
C ALA A 158 -1.19 -18.46 9.58
N PRO A 159 -2.06 -19.00 10.45
CA PRO A 159 -2.50 -20.39 10.33
C PRO A 159 -3.34 -20.65 9.07
N LYS A 160 -4.04 -19.61 8.57
CA LYS A 160 -4.92 -19.70 7.40
C LYS A 160 -4.23 -19.04 6.21
N CYS A 161 -3.80 -19.85 5.23
CA CYS A 161 -3.33 -19.36 3.94
C CYS A 161 -4.48 -19.40 2.92
N VAL A 162 -4.73 -18.28 2.23
CA VAL A 162 -5.84 -18.12 1.30
C VAL A 162 -5.35 -17.70 -0.09
N ASP A 163 -6.05 -18.11 -1.14
CA ASP A 163 -5.94 -17.46 -2.45
C ASP A 163 -6.82 -16.20 -2.42
N LEU A 164 -6.21 -15.02 -2.63
CA LEU A 164 -6.94 -13.76 -2.64
C LEU A 164 -8.03 -13.72 -3.72
N PHE A 165 -7.82 -14.36 -4.88
CA PHE A 165 -8.80 -14.34 -5.97
C PHE A 165 -10.07 -15.09 -5.66
N ASP A 166 -10.03 -16.07 -4.75
CA ASP A 166 -11.20 -16.80 -4.28
C ASP A 166 -11.75 -16.21 -2.98
N PHE A 167 -10.85 -15.85 -2.07
CA PHE A 167 -11.18 -15.32 -0.75
C PHE A 167 -11.93 -13.99 -0.80
N ILE A 168 -11.50 -13.08 -1.67
CA ILE A 168 -12.14 -11.75 -1.78
C ILE A 168 -13.60 -11.87 -2.25
N PRO A 169 -13.93 -12.58 -3.35
CA PRO A 169 -15.32 -12.86 -3.70
C PRO A 169 -16.13 -13.53 -2.58
N GLU A 170 -15.53 -14.47 -1.85
CA GLU A 170 -16.19 -15.19 -0.74
C GLU A 170 -16.62 -14.23 0.38
N ILE A 171 -15.73 -13.35 0.84
CA ILE A 171 -16.05 -12.40 1.94
C ILE A 171 -17.06 -11.33 1.49
N PHE A 172 -17.05 -10.96 0.21
CA PHE A 172 -18.02 -10.01 -0.36
C PHE A 172 -19.37 -10.67 -0.67
N GLY A 173 -19.40 -11.98 -0.88
CA GLY A 173 -20.60 -12.73 -1.27
C GLY A 173 -21.01 -12.55 -2.73
N TYR A 174 -20.16 -11.95 -3.56
CA TYR A 174 -20.38 -11.77 -5.00
C TYR A 174 -19.07 -11.85 -5.79
N GLY A 175 -19.16 -12.33 -7.03
CA GLY A 175 -18.01 -12.45 -7.93
C GLY A 175 -17.47 -11.11 -8.44
N PRO A 176 -16.31 -11.09 -9.12
CA PRO A 176 -15.74 -9.87 -9.66
C PRO A 176 -16.71 -9.11 -10.58
N LEU A 177 -16.77 -7.78 -10.42
CA LEU A 177 -17.60 -6.91 -11.24
C LEU A 177 -17.03 -6.78 -12.66
N PRO A 178 -17.89 -6.55 -13.68
CA PRO A 178 -17.43 -6.31 -15.03
C PRO A 178 -16.56 -5.04 -15.08
N ALA A 179 -15.51 -5.08 -15.89
CA ALA A 179 -14.67 -3.90 -16.10
C ALA A 179 -15.48 -2.77 -16.72
N VAL A 180 -15.44 -1.60 -16.10
CA VAL A 180 -16.05 -0.39 -16.66
C VAL A 180 -14.96 0.41 -17.36
N PRO A 181 -14.96 0.52 -18.70
CA PRO A 181 -14.00 1.37 -19.39
C PRO A 181 -14.18 2.82 -18.95
N VAL A 182 -13.08 3.52 -18.72
CA VAL A 182 -13.11 4.96 -18.44
C VAL A 182 -13.59 5.67 -19.70
N VAL A 183 -14.86 6.11 -19.70
CA VAL A 183 -15.41 6.92 -20.79
C VAL A 183 -14.86 8.33 -20.62
N ILE A 184 -13.94 8.73 -21.49
CA ILE A 184 -13.54 10.13 -21.62
C ILE A 184 -14.66 10.80 -22.42
N PRO A 185 -15.36 11.82 -21.88
CA PRO A 185 -16.35 12.55 -22.67
C PRO A 185 -15.67 13.15 -23.89
N GLU A 186 -16.15 12.85 -25.10
CA GLU A 186 -15.67 13.49 -26.32
C GLU A 186 -16.09 14.97 -26.28
N GLU A 187 -15.15 15.91 -26.18
CA GLU A 187 -15.41 17.33 -26.43
C GLU A 187 -15.46 17.57 -27.95
N ASP A 188 -16.57 18.11 -28.43
CA ASP A 188 -16.79 18.48 -29.83
C ASP A 188 -15.62 19.34 -30.39
N GLY A 189 -14.87 18.77 -31.33
CA GLY A 189 -14.20 19.53 -32.40
C GLY A 189 -13.02 20.45 -32.06
N GLY A 190 -12.34 20.27 -30.92
CA GLY A 190 -11.13 21.03 -30.54
C GLY A 190 -9.87 20.16 -30.52
N ASN A 191 -8.74 20.70 -30.97
CA ASN A 191 -7.41 20.06 -31.01
C ASN A 191 -7.17 19.10 -29.80
N PRO A 192 -6.85 17.81 -30.02
CA PRO A 192 -6.82 16.77 -28.98
C PRO A 192 -5.78 16.99 -27.86
N LEU A 193 -4.91 17.99 -27.98
CA LEU A 193 -3.97 18.41 -26.93
C LEU A 193 -4.48 19.56 -26.03
N SER A 194 -5.69 20.07 -26.29
CA SER A 194 -6.26 21.23 -25.57
C SER A 194 -7.56 20.94 -24.82
N ALA A 195 -8.13 19.73 -24.98
CA ALA A 195 -9.39 19.28 -24.36
C ALA A 195 -9.21 18.71 -22.94
N PHE A 196 -8.22 19.20 -22.18
CA PHE A 196 -8.17 19.00 -20.73
C PHE A 196 -8.81 20.21 -20.04
N LYS A 197 -10.06 20.51 -20.36
CA LYS A 197 -10.87 21.40 -19.52
C LYS A 197 -11.49 20.56 -18.42
N VAL A 198 -10.73 20.50 -17.33
CA VAL A 198 -11.17 20.01 -16.03
C VAL A 198 -12.47 20.74 -15.66
N GLY A 199 -13.60 20.03 -15.72
CA GLY A 199 -14.81 20.46 -15.03
C GLY A 199 -14.46 20.69 -13.56
N ASP A 200 -14.77 21.88 -13.06
CA ASP A 200 -14.54 22.36 -11.69
C ASP A 200 -13.37 21.67 -10.95
N VAL A 201 -12.14 22.13 -11.23
CA VAL A 201 -10.89 21.64 -10.64
C VAL A 201 -10.95 21.67 -9.10
N LYS A 202 -11.37 20.56 -8.50
CA LYS A 202 -11.08 20.24 -7.09
C LYS A 202 -10.23 18.97 -6.91
N ASP A 203 -10.10 18.15 -7.96
CA ASP A 203 -9.48 16.82 -7.90
C ASP A 203 -8.12 16.68 -8.61
N ALA A 204 -7.37 17.77 -8.77
CA ALA A 204 -6.00 17.68 -9.27
C ALA A 204 -5.08 16.96 -8.25
N VAL A 205 -4.28 15.99 -8.70
CA VAL A 205 -3.24 15.33 -7.89
C VAL A 205 -2.31 16.40 -7.29
N ARG A 206 -2.16 16.41 -5.96
CA ARG A 206 -1.47 17.50 -5.24
C ARG A 206 -0.09 17.06 -4.78
N SER A 207 0.93 17.85 -5.13
CA SER A 207 2.30 17.64 -4.65
C SER A 207 2.49 18.32 -3.29
N ALA A 208 3.17 17.63 -2.38
CA ALA A 208 3.54 18.17 -1.08
C ALA A 208 4.95 18.79 -1.07
N GLY A 209 5.70 18.71 -2.18
CA GLY A 209 7.13 19.00 -2.20
C GLY A 209 7.55 20.01 -3.26
N GLU A 210 7.58 21.28 -2.89
CA GLU A 210 8.38 22.33 -3.56
C GLU A 210 9.16 23.22 -2.57
N SER A 211 8.98 23.07 -1.24
CA SER A 211 9.64 23.96 -0.27
C SER A 211 10.80 23.32 0.49
N TYR A 212 11.68 22.60 -0.22
CA TYR A 212 13.03 22.31 0.28
C TYR A 212 14.00 23.20 -0.49
N PHE A 213 14.46 24.27 0.15
CA PHE A 213 15.65 24.99 -0.29
C PHE A 213 16.86 24.10 0.04
N GLU A 214 17.53 23.58 -1.00
CA GLU A 214 18.89 23.06 -0.86
C GLU A 214 19.79 24.18 -0.34
N GLY A 215 20.43 23.94 0.79
CA GLY A 215 21.54 24.77 1.25
C GLY A 215 22.74 24.52 0.34
N GLN A 216 23.23 25.61 -0.25
CA GLN A 216 24.55 25.87 -0.82
C GLN A 216 25.39 24.65 -1.23
N GLU A 217 25.58 24.54 -2.54
CA GLU A 217 26.70 23.84 -3.16
C GLU A 217 28.01 24.43 -2.61
N ASP A 218 28.74 23.64 -1.82
CA ASP A 218 30.18 23.85 -1.64
C ASP A 218 30.87 23.19 -2.83
N GLU A 219 31.35 24.03 -3.75
CA GLU A 219 32.39 23.70 -4.71
C GLU A 219 33.61 23.17 -3.94
N ASP A 220 34.09 21.99 -4.33
CA ASP A 220 35.48 21.50 -4.29
C ASP A 220 35.57 20.03 -3.83
N LYS A 221 35.69 19.14 -4.82
CA LYS A 221 36.74 18.10 -4.93
C LYS A 221 36.39 17.10 -6.05
N GLU A 222 36.76 17.47 -7.28
CA GLU A 222 37.20 16.48 -8.25
C GLU A 222 38.61 16.04 -7.86
N GLU A 223 38.80 14.77 -7.51
CA GLU A 223 40.00 14.01 -7.90
C GLU A 223 39.88 12.54 -7.49
N ASN A 224 40.14 11.67 -8.47
CA ASN A 224 40.42 10.23 -8.42
C ASN A 224 39.30 9.27 -8.83
N GLU A 225 38.98 9.28 -10.12
CA GLU A 225 38.54 8.08 -10.84
C GLU A 225 39.60 7.71 -11.90
N LYS A 226 40.63 6.96 -11.51
CA LYS A 226 41.48 6.17 -12.41
C LYS A 226 41.77 4.82 -11.77
N ASP A 227 41.77 3.81 -12.63
CA ASP A 227 42.21 2.42 -12.42
C ASP A 227 41.17 1.43 -11.85
N LYS A 228 40.38 0.84 -12.76
CA LYS A 228 40.60 -0.55 -13.22
C LYS A 228 39.61 -0.96 -14.31
N LYS A 229 40.09 -0.92 -15.55
CA LYS A 229 39.59 -1.75 -16.65
C LYS A 229 40.40 -3.05 -16.72
N ASP A 230 39.72 -4.05 -17.26
CA ASP A 230 40.24 -5.27 -17.89
C ASP A 230 40.69 -6.42 -16.98
N ASN A 231 39.88 -7.48 -16.97
CA ASN A 231 40.31 -8.69 -17.65
C ASN A 231 39.13 -9.61 -17.99
N ASN A 232 38.85 -9.69 -19.28
CA ASN A 232 38.06 -10.72 -19.92
C ASN A 232 39.05 -11.79 -20.40
N ASN A 233 38.89 -13.06 -20.03
CA ASN A 233 39.37 -14.12 -20.90
C ASN A 233 38.65 -15.48 -20.77
N LYS A 234 38.18 -15.91 -21.94
CA LYS A 234 37.68 -17.23 -22.35
C LYS A 234 38.55 -18.42 -21.92
N ARG A 235 37.90 -19.56 -21.70
CA ARG A 235 38.21 -20.91 -22.23
C ARG A 235 37.07 -21.87 -21.82
N LYS A 236 36.22 -22.32 -22.76
CA LYS A 236 36.29 -23.49 -23.67
C LYS A 236 35.63 -24.75 -23.06
N LEU A 237 34.79 -25.36 -23.90
CA LEU A 237 34.10 -26.64 -23.72
C LEU A 237 35.08 -27.78 -23.41
N ASP A 238 34.58 -28.81 -22.73
CA ASP A 238 34.63 -30.19 -23.24
C ASP A 238 33.48 -31.02 -22.65
N ASP A 239 32.89 -31.82 -23.53
CA ASP A 239 31.88 -32.85 -23.28
C ASP A 239 32.42 -33.98 -22.40
N GLN A 240 31.53 -34.60 -21.60
CA GLN A 240 31.42 -36.05 -21.56
C GLN A 240 30.09 -36.51 -20.94
N ASP A 241 29.27 -37.10 -21.81
CA ASP A 241 28.21 -38.06 -21.52
C ASP A 241 28.69 -39.21 -20.61
N LYS A 242 27.86 -39.62 -19.64
CA LYS A 242 27.52 -41.04 -19.42
C LYS A 242 26.09 -41.21 -18.90
N ASP A 243 25.31 -41.77 -19.81
CA ASP A 243 24.02 -42.45 -19.74
C ASP A 243 23.88 -43.45 -18.56
N SER A 244 22.69 -43.51 -17.93
CA SER A 244 22.16 -44.69 -17.22
C SER A 244 20.67 -44.56 -16.91
N LYS A 245 19.89 -45.21 -17.77
CA LYS A 245 18.44 -45.48 -17.76
C LYS A 245 17.89 -46.05 -16.43
N LYS A 246 16.67 -45.65 -16.07
CA LYS A 246 15.59 -46.63 -15.80
C LYS A 246 14.19 -46.06 -16.07
N LYS A 247 13.43 -46.85 -16.84
CA LYS A 247 12.11 -46.60 -17.43
C LYS A 247 10.94 -46.83 -16.46
N HIS A 248 9.78 -46.31 -16.92
CA HIS A 248 8.38 -46.79 -16.83
C HIS A 248 7.45 -45.89 -16.02
N LYS A 249 6.22 -45.55 -16.45
CA LYS A 249 5.40 -45.95 -17.61
C LYS A 249 4.23 -44.95 -17.70
N THR A 250 3.92 -44.47 -18.90
CA THR A 250 2.72 -43.69 -19.21
C THR A 250 1.47 -44.59 -19.21
N THR A 251 0.35 -44.06 -18.73
CA THR A 251 -0.98 -44.51 -19.18
C THR A 251 -1.95 -43.34 -19.17
N SER A 252 -2.33 -42.92 -20.37
CA SER A 252 -3.47 -42.04 -20.65
C SER A 252 -4.77 -42.84 -20.53
N THR A 253 -5.80 -42.28 -19.88
CA THR A 253 -7.19 -42.69 -20.18
C THR A 253 -8.17 -41.52 -20.05
N THR A 254 -9.05 -41.50 -21.04
CA THR A 254 -10.10 -40.60 -21.52
C THR A 254 -11.27 -40.34 -20.55
N THR A 255 -11.74 -39.08 -20.54
CA THR A 255 -13.11 -38.52 -20.42
C THR A 255 -14.16 -39.18 -19.52
N SER A 256 -14.75 -38.39 -18.61
CA SER A 256 -16.20 -38.40 -18.33
C SER A 256 -16.67 -37.13 -17.62
N SER A 257 -17.54 -36.38 -18.30
CA SER A 257 -18.28 -35.22 -17.81
C SER A 257 -19.27 -35.60 -16.70
N LYS A 258 -19.35 -34.81 -15.63
CA LYS A 258 -20.52 -34.74 -14.74
C LYS A 258 -20.78 -33.31 -14.28
N THR A 259 -21.88 -32.78 -14.78
CA THR A 259 -22.60 -31.61 -14.30
C THR A 259 -22.99 -31.78 -12.83
N ILE A 260 -22.62 -30.83 -11.96
CA ILE A 260 -23.18 -30.72 -10.61
C ILE A 260 -23.67 -29.28 -10.39
N ILE A 261 -24.96 -29.12 -10.67
CA ILE A 261 -26.01 -28.38 -9.95
C ILE A 261 -25.53 -27.34 -8.92
N ASN A 262 -25.90 -26.08 -9.16
CA ASN A 262 -25.84 -24.95 -8.23
C ASN A 262 -26.51 -25.29 -6.89
N SER A 263 -25.71 -25.37 -5.83
CA SER A 263 -26.19 -25.18 -4.46
C SER A 263 -25.72 -23.81 -3.97
N THR A 264 -26.64 -22.87 -3.85
CA THR A 264 -26.42 -21.59 -3.16
C THR A 264 -25.90 -21.90 -1.75
N PRO A 265 -24.69 -21.45 -1.36
CA PRO A 265 -24.22 -21.64 0.00
C PRO A 265 -25.12 -20.85 0.95
N ALA A 266 -25.46 -21.45 2.09
CA ALA A 266 -26.09 -20.76 3.22
C ALA A 266 -25.33 -19.45 3.54
N PRO A 267 -25.99 -18.39 4.02
CA PRO A 267 -25.32 -17.12 4.29
C PRO A 267 -24.21 -17.36 5.31
N ASN A 268 -22.98 -17.33 4.84
CA ASN A 268 -21.80 -17.58 5.64
C ASN A 268 -21.76 -16.45 6.68
N LYS A 269 -21.65 -16.79 7.97
CA LYS A 269 -21.55 -15.79 9.07
C LYS A 269 -20.34 -14.85 8.91
N ASP A 270 -19.49 -15.10 7.91
CA ASP A 270 -18.26 -14.37 7.62
C ASP A 270 -18.36 -13.29 6.54
N GLN A 271 -19.53 -13.06 5.95
CA GLN A 271 -19.75 -11.94 5.04
C GLN A 271 -19.46 -10.62 5.77
N LEU A 272 -19.02 -9.58 5.05
CA LEU A 272 -18.55 -8.27 5.57
C LEU A 272 -19.63 -7.44 6.31
N ASN A 273 -20.54 -8.06 7.07
CA ASN A 273 -21.66 -7.43 7.76
C ASN A 273 -22.56 -6.59 6.83
N GLY A 274 -22.64 -6.97 5.55
CA GLY A 274 -23.34 -6.22 4.51
C GLY A 274 -22.60 -4.96 4.02
N LEU A 275 -21.37 -4.72 4.47
CA LEU A 275 -20.54 -3.61 4.03
C LEU A 275 -19.77 -3.98 2.76
N GLN A 276 -19.56 -2.98 1.92
CA GLN A 276 -18.61 -3.06 0.80
C GLN A 276 -17.21 -2.54 1.18
N GLN A 277 -16.89 -2.54 2.48
CA GLN A 277 -15.68 -1.95 3.05
C GLN A 277 -14.94 -2.97 3.89
N VAL A 278 -13.63 -3.02 3.72
CA VAL A 278 -12.76 -3.99 4.40
C VAL A 278 -11.40 -3.38 4.69
N CYS A 279 -10.79 -3.79 5.80
CA CYS A 279 -9.48 -3.34 6.21
C CYS A 279 -8.46 -4.47 6.16
N PHE A 280 -7.29 -4.19 5.60
CA PHE A 280 -6.13 -5.06 5.62
C PHE A 280 -4.96 -4.37 6.33
N VAL A 281 -4.28 -5.09 7.21
CA VAL A 281 -3.12 -4.61 7.97
C VAL A 281 -1.87 -5.29 7.43
N LEU A 282 -0.86 -4.48 7.07
CA LEU A 282 0.42 -4.93 6.56
C LEU A 282 1.56 -4.35 7.42
N GLY A 283 2.59 -5.17 7.68
CA GLY A 283 3.75 -4.74 8.43
C GLY A 283 4.72 -3.94 7.55
N ALA A 284 4.91 -2.66 7.84
CA ALA A 284 5.90 -1.79 7.18
C ALA A 284 7.25 -1.79 7.94
N MET A 285 7.76 -3.00 8.23
CA MET A 285 8.95 -3.26 9.04
C MET A 285 9.90 -4.24 8.32
N SER A 286 11.18 -4.21 8.66
CA SER A 286 12.18 -5.10 8.04
C SER A 286 12.03 -6.55 8.46
N THR A 287 11.75 -6.79 9.75
CA THR A 287 11.69 -8.11 10.37
C THR A 287 10.80 -8.04 11.60
N GLY A 288 10.21 -9.18 11.98
CA GLY A 288 9.40 -9.31 13.19
C GLY A 288 7.94 -9.62 12.90
N ALA A 289 7.12 -9.59 13.95
CA ALA A 289 5.69 -9.81 13.89
C ALA A 289 4.94 -8.56 14.35
N MET A 290 3.79 -8.30 13.72
CA MET A 290 2.98 -7.14 14.05
C MET A 290 2.34 -7.33 15.42
N LYS A 291 2.55 -6.37 16.32
CA LYS A 291 1.80 -6.27 17.57
C LYS A 291 0.60 -5.38 17.36
N LEU A 292 -0.59 -5.96 17.30
CA LEU A 292 -1.86 -5.27 17.08
C LEU A 292 -2.66 -5.24 18.39
N ASP A 293 -3.27 -4.10 18.68
CA ASP A 293 -4.07 -3.83 19.89
C ASP A 293 -5.59 -3.79 19.63
N TYR A 294 -6.00 -4.23 18.44
CA TYR A 294 -7.40 -4.30 18.01
C TYR A 294 -7.75 -5.69 17.47
N ASN A 295 -9.03 -6.04 17.52
CA ASN A 295 -9.52 -7.34 17.03
C ASN A 295 -9.33 -7.49 15.53
N HIS A 296 -8.77 -8.61 15.09
CA HIS A 296 -8.47 -8.88 13.69
C HIS A 296 -8.43 -10.39 13.45
N ASP A 297 -8.68 -10.78 12.20
CA ASP A 297 -8.43 -12.14 11.71
C ASP A 297 -7.06 -12.18 11.04
N GLU A 298 -6.25 -13.21 11.31
CA GLU A 298 -4.92 -13.34 10.71
C GLU A 298 -4.95 -14.25 9.48
N ILE A 299 -4.41 -13.78 8.35
CA ILE A 299 -4.33 -14.54 7.10
C ILE A 299 -2.96 -14.42 6.45
N ALA A 300 -2.55 -15.49 5.78
CA ALA A 300 -1.47 -15.52 4.81
C ALA A 300 -2.10 -15.59 3.42
N PHE A 301 -1.43 -15.07 2.41
CA PHE A 301 -1.87 -15.20 1.02
C PHE A 301 -0.75 -15.56 0.05
N SER A 302 0.33 -16.11 0.59
CA SER A 302 1.48 -16.58 -0.16
C SER A 302 2.22 -17.62 0.66
N ASN A 303 2.59 -18.72 0.01
CA ASN A 303 3.45 -19.75 0.60
C ASN A 303 4.92 -19.30 0.75
N TYR A 304 5.23 -18.11 0.24
CA TYR A 304 6.55 -17.48 0.32
C TYR A 304 6.44 -16.14 1.06
N PRO A 305 7.45 -15.78 1.87
CA PRO A 305 7.50 -14.46 2.48
C PRO A 305 7.52 -13.38 1.40
N LEU A 306 6.67 -12.37 1.55
CA LEU A 306 6.56 -11.25 0.63
C LEU A 306 7.17 -9.99 1.26
N SER A 307 7.72 -9.12 0.43
CA SER A 307 7.96 -7.75 0.85
C SER A 307 6.63 -7.04 1.10
N ALA A 308 6.62 -6.07 2.01
CA ALA A 308 5.42 -5.30 2.33
C ALA A 308 4.85 -4.58 1.09
N ALA A 309 5.70 -4.05 0.21
CA ALA A 309 5.28 -3.43 -1.04
C ALA A 309 4.69 -4.44 -2.05
N GLY A 310 5.28 -5.63 -2.17
CA GLY A 310 4.73 -6.70 -3.02
C GLY A 310 3.37 -7.22 -2.52
N ALA A 311 3.20 -7.27 -1.20
CA ALA A 311 1.93 -7.58 -0.55
C ALA A 311 0.87 -6.48 -0.84
N CYS A 312 1.24 -5.19 -0.74
CA CYS A 312 0.38 -4.08 -1.11
C CYS A 312 -0.09 -4.19 -2.57
N PHE A 313 0.84 -4.43 -3.50
CA PHE A 313 0.54 -4.55 -4.93
C PHE A 313 -0.43 -5.71 -5.22
N LYS A 314 -0.21 -6.88 -4.61
CA LYS A 314 -1.11 -8.03 -4.76
C LYS A 314 -2.52 -7.71 -4.27
N LEU A 315 -2.65 -7.07 -3.11
CA LEU A 315 -3.96 -6.68 -2.58
C LEU A 315 -4.65 -5.71 -3.52
N THR A 316 -4.00 -4.61 -3.93
CA THR A 316 -4.62 -3.63 -4.83
C THR A 316 -5.08 -4.28 -6.13
N THR A 317 -4.27 -5.15 -6.73
CA THR A 317 -4.64 -5.88 -7.97
C THR A 317 -5.86 -6.78 -7.81
N VAL A 318 -6.00 -7.49 -6.68
CA VAL A 318 -7.20 -8.33 -6.46
C VAL A 318 -8.45 -7.46 -6.28
N PHE A 319 -8.34 -6.35 -5.55
CA PHE A 319 -9.46 -5.43 -5.36
C PHE A 319 -9.85 -4.69 -6.65
N GLU A 320 -8.88 -4.34 -7.49
CA GLU A 320 -9.10 -3.79 -8.83
C GLU A 320 -9.93 -4.75 -9.66
N ARG A 321 -9.55 -6.04 -9.69
CA ARG A 321 -10.34 -7.08 -10.36
C ARG A 321 -11.73 -7.23 -9.74
N GLN A 322 -11.83 -7.31 -8.41
CA GLN A 322 -13.11 -7.50 -7.73
C GLN A 322 -14.09 -6.37 -8.05
N TRP A 323 -13.61 -5.14 -8.17
CA TRP A 323 -14.44 -3.96 -8.40
C TRP A 323 -14.51 -3.50 -9.85
N GLY A 324 -13.91 -4.25 -10.79
CA GLY A 324 -13.99 -3.94 -12.22
C GLY A 324 -13.19 -2.70 -12.63
N ILE A 325 -12.05 -2.45 -11.97
CA ILE A 325 -11.13 -1.34 -12.25
C ILE A 325 -9.99 -1.85 -13.12
N LEU A 326 -9.73 -1.18 -14.25
CA LEU A 326 -8.62 -1.44 -15.18
C LEU A 326 -7.82 -0.16 -15.43
#